data_AF-A0A0K8RK29-F1
#
_entry.id   AF-A0A0K8RK29-F1
#
_cell.length_a   1.000
_cell.length_b   1.000
_cell.length_c   1.000
_cell.angle_alpha   90.00
_cell.angle_beta   90.00
_cell.angle_gamma   90.00
#
_symmetry.space_group_name_H-M   'P 1'
#
loop_
_entity.id
_entity.type
_entity.pdbx_description
1 polymer ?
#
loop_
_entity_poly.entity_id
_entity_poly.type
_entity_poly.pdbx_seq_one_letter_code
_entity_poly.pdbx_strand_id
1 'polypeptide(L)'
;MKCLFFLTLLSISSAASSSSGDVFSIALLHTNDIHSHFLQSDGRGANCSEKKAAKKECYGGIARIVTKGKGIKRSRKKNTLFF
;
A
#
# COMPACT_ATOMS: atom_id res chain seq x y z
N MET A 1 -41.13 -6.42 46.29
CA MET A 1 -40.26 -5.34 45.76
C MET A 1 -38.79 -5.74 45.55
N LYS A 2 -38.42 -7.03 45.65
CA LYS A 2 -37.04 -7.51 45.39
C LYS A 2 -36.86 -8.16 44.01
N CYS A 3 -37.94 -8.61 43.37
CA CYS A 3 -37.89 -9.24 42.05
C CYS A 3 -37.68 -8.25 40.89
N LEU A 4 -38.11 -6.99 41.02
CA LEU A 4 -37.90 -5.97 39.96
C LEU A 4 -36.43 -5.57 39.81
N PHE A 5 -35.60 -5.75 40.83
CA PHE A 5 -34.16 -5.42 40.77
C PHE A 5 -33.33 -6.45 40.00
N PHE A 6 -33.82 -7.70 39.89
CA PHE A 6 -33.09 -8.75 39.16
C PHE A 6 -33.33 -8.70 37.65
N LEU A 7 -34.47 -8.18 37.18
CA LEU A 7 -34.76 -8.03 35.75
C LEU A 7 -33.99 -6.87 35.09
N THR A 8 -33.61 -5.84 35.84
CA THR A 8 -32.84 -4.71 35.30
C THR A 8 -31.36 -5.05 35.08
N LEU A 9 -30.80 -6.01 35.83
CA LEU A 9 -29.41 -6.46 35.69
C LEU A 9 -29.17 -7.36 34.47
N LEU A 10 -30.19 -8.08 33.98
CA LEU A 10 -30.07 -8.94 32.80
C LEU A 10 -30.07 -8.16 31.47
N SER A 11 -30.64 -6.95 31.47
CA SER A 11 -30.70 -6.07 30.30
C SER A 11 -29.39 -5.38 29.96
N ILE A 12 -28.41 -5.35 30.88
CA ILE A 12 -27.11 -4.70 30.69
C ILE A 12 -26.09 -5.66 30.04
N SER A 13 -26.37 -6.97 30.02
CA SER A 13 -25.47 -7.97 29.41
C SER A 13 -25.54 -8.02 27.88
N SER A 14 -26.42 -7.25 27.24
CA SER A 14 -26.36 -7.00 25.79
C SER A 14 -25.44 -5.80 25.50
N ALA A 15 -24.23 -5.80 26.05
CA ALA A 15 -23.17 -4.98 25.50
C ALA A 15 -22.91 -5.53 24.09
N ALA A 16 -23.46 -4.85 23.07
CA ALA A 16 -23.21 -5.16 21.68
C ALA A 16 -21.72 -5.41 21.53
N SER A 17 -21.34 -6.59 21.03
CA SER A 17 -19.96 -6.83 20.62
C SER A 17 -19.60 -5.66 19.72
N SER A 18 -18.66 -4.82 20.14
CA SER A 18 -18.10 -3.82 19.27
C SER A 18 -17.53 -4.62 18.11
N SER A 19 -18.21 -4.62 16.97
CA SER A 19 -17.57 -5.05 15.74
C SER A 19 -16.34 -4.15 15.68
N SER A 20 -15.15 -4.73 15.82
CA SER A 20 -13.94 -4.04 15.42
C SER A 20 -14.20 -3.67 13.97
N GLY A 21 -14.60 -2.42 13.71
CA GLY A 21 -15.00 -2.00 12.37
C GLY A 21 -13.89 -2.41 11.41
N ASP A 22 -14.25 -2.96 10.27
CA ASP A 22 -13.28 -3.48 9.30
C ASP A 22 -12.10 -2.51 9.16
N VAL A 23 -10.88 -2.97 9.50
CA VAL A 23 -9.68 -2.13 9.45
C VAL A 23 -9.44 -1.72 8.00
N PHE A 24 -9.61 -0.44 7.71
CA PHE A 24 -9.38 0.09 6.37
C PHE A 24 -7.87 0.17 6.08
N SER A 25 -7.38 -0.75 5.27
CA SER A 25 -5.99 -0.75 4.80
C SER A 25 -5.87 -0.01 3.47
N ILE A 26 -4.86 0.86 3.36
CA ILE A 26 -4.46 1.58 2.14
C ILE A 26 -3.02 1.21 1.81
N ALA A 27 -2.75 0.94 0.53
CA ALA A 27 -1.39 0.85 0.02
C ALA A 27 -1.05 2.14 -0.72
N LEU A 28 -0.13 2.93 -0.16
CA LEU A 28 0.37 4.15 -0.80
C LEU A 28 1.70 3.85 -1.49
N LEU A 29 1.72 3.98 -2.81
CA LEU A 29 2.94 4.00 -3.61
C LEU A 29 3.21 5.46 -3.95
N HIS A 30 4.45 5.91 -3.81
CA HIS A 30 4.83 7.24 -4.25
C HIS A 30 6.21 7.24 -4.90
N THR A 31 6.43 8.20 -5.80
CA THR A 31 7.77 8.59 -6.25
C THR A 31 8.00 10.06 -5.93
N ASN A 32 9.26 10.45 -5.73
CA ASN A 32 9.68 11.83 -5.62
C ASN A 32 10.94 12.04 -6.46
N ASP A 33 11.18 13.28 -6.88
CA ASP A 33 12.44 13.70 -7.50
C ASP A 33 12.89 12.83 -8.68
N ILE A 34 11.96 12.47 -9.57
CA ILE A 34 12.27 11.68 -10.77
C ILE A 34 13.26 12.40 -11.68
N HIS A 35 13.37 13.74 -11.60
CA HIS A 35 14.37 14.54 -12.33
C HIS A 35 14.52 14.15 -13.81
N SER A 36 13.40 13.91 -14.49
CA SER A 36 13.37 13.52 -15.91
C SER A 36 14.06 12.19 -16.24
N HIS A 37 14.24 11.29 -15.27
CA HIS A 37 14.68 9.90 -15.52
C HIS A 37 13.57 9.05 -16.15
N PHE A 38 13.23 9.38 -17.41
CA PHE A 38 12.26 8.63 -18.22
C PHE A 38 12.79 7.23 -18.56
N LEU A 39 14.06 7.17 -18.97
CA LEU A 39 14.80 5.95 -19.23
C LEU A 39 15.49 5.46 -17.95
N GLN A 40 16.06 4.25 -18.03
CA GLN A 40 16.87 3.70 -16.93
C GLN A 40 18.18 4.48 -16.75
N SER A 41 18.63 4.55 -15.50
CA SER A 41 19.87 5.20 -15.09
C SER A 41 20.86 4.20 -14.51
N ASP A 42 22.13 4.56 -14.46
CA ASP A 42 23.11 3.81 -13.67
C ASP A 42 22.92 4.04 -12.16
N GLY A 43 23.69 3.32 -11.34
CA GLY A 43 23.61 3.45 -9.87
C GLY A 43 23.98 4.82 -9.30
N ARG A 44 24.49 5.76 -10.12
CA ARG A 44 24.81 7.14 -9.74
C ARG A 44 23.82 8.15 -10.32
N GLY A 45 22.74 7.69 -10.96
CA GLY A 45 21.76 8.54 -11.62
C GLY A 45 22.17 9.08 -12.99
N ALA A 46 23.33 8.69 -13.52
CA ALA A 46 23.71 9.08 -14.88
C ALA A 46 23.01 8.19 -15.92
N ASN A 47 23.14 8.55 -17.20
CA ASN A 47 22.64 7.74 -18.30
C ASN A 47 23.18 6.30 -18.22
N CYS A 48 22.30 5.33 -18.31
CA CYS A 48 22.68 3.92 -18.45
C CYS A 48 23.27 3.68 -19.84
N SER A 49 24.57 3.37 -19.91
CA SER A 49 25.22 2.95 -21.15
C SER A 49 24.94 1.48 -21.47
N GLU A 50 25.10 1.09 -22.74
CA GLU A 50 24.93 -0.30 -23.17
C GLU A 50 25.83 -1.27 -22.39
N LYS A 51 27.08 -0.88 -22.11
CA LYS A 51 28.01 -1.67 -21.28
C LYS A 51 27.46 -1.94 -19.88
N LYS A 52 26.81 -0.95 -19.25
CA LYS A 52 26.19 -1.11 -17.93
C LYS A 52 24.90 -1.90 -18.01
N ALA A 53 24.11 -1.70 -19.07
CA ALA A 53 22.90 -2.48 -19.34
C ALA A 53 23.22 -3.98 -19.48
N ALA A 54 24.27 -4.32 -20.24
CA ALA A 54 24.75 -5.69 -20.42
C ALA A 54 25.19 -6.34 -19.09
N LYS A 55 25.74 -5.54 -18.16
CA LYS A 55 26.10 -5.97 -16.81
C LYS A 55 24.94 -5.94 -15.80
N LYS A 56 23.73 -5.57 -16.23
CA LYS A 56 22.55 -5.39 -15.37
C LYS A 56 22.73 -4.34 -14.27
N GLU A 57 23.55 -3.32 -14.54
CA GLU A 57 23.85 -2.20 -13.63
C GLU A 57 22.96 -0.98 -13.89
N CYS A 58 21.75 -1.20 -14.40
CA CYS A 58 20.80 -0.14 -14.72
C CYS A 58 19.45 -0.32 -14.02
N TYR A 59 18.92 0.80 -13.55
CA TYR A 59 17.86 0.87 -12.56
C TYR A 59 16.80 1.90 -12.97
N GLY A 60 15.63 1.79 -12.34
CA GLY A 60 14.54 2.75 -12.54
C GLY A 60 14.03 2.79 -13.98
N GLY A 61 13.71 4.00 -14.44
CA GLY A 61 12.99 4.26 -15.67
C GLY A 61 11.49 4.01 -15.54
N ILE A 62 10.69 4.83 -16.23
CA ILE A 62 9.23 4.84 -16.12
C ILE A 62 8.64 3.47 -16.51
N ALA A 63 9.20 2.79 -17.51
CA ALA A 63 8.74 1.45 -17.91
C ALA A 63 8.80 0.44 -16.75
N ARG A 64 9.89 0.45 -15.96
CA ARG A 64 10.09 -0.49 -14.85
C ARG A 64 9.24 -0.11 -13.64
N ILE A 65 9.15 1.19 -13.35
CA ILE A 65 8.29 1.76 -12.31
C ILE A 65 6.82 1.39 -12.56
N VAL A 66 6.32 1.63 -13.77
CA VAL A 66 4.93 1.29 -14.16
C VAL A 66 4.68 -0.21 -14.11
N THR A 67 5.64 -1.03 -14.54
CA THR A 67 5.53 -2.49 -14.47
C THR A 67 5.36 -2.96 -13.03
N LYS A 68 6.19 -2.46 -12.11
CA LYS A 68 6.09 -2.79 -10.68
C LYS A 68 4.80 -2.25 -10.07
N GLY A 69 4.44 -1.00 -10.35
CA GLY A 69 3.21 -0.37 -9.85
C GLY A 69 1.95 -1.12 -10.29
N LYS A 70 1.86 -1.52 -11.57
CA LYS A 70 0.77 -2.37 -12.08
C LYS A 70 0.76 -3.74 -11.40
N GLY A 71 1.93 -4.35 -11.18
CA GLY A 71 2.05 -5.62 -10.45
C GLY A 71 1.51 -5.54 -9.03
N ILE A 72 1.86 -4.48 -8.29
CA ILE A 72 1.36 -4.26 -6.92
C ILE A 72 -0.14 -4.00 -6.91
N LYS A 73 -0.65 -3.16 -7.82
CA LYS A 73 -2.10 -2.90 -7.95
C LYS A 73 -2.89 -4.20 -8.22
N ARG A 74 -2.34 -5.10 -9.05
CA ARG A 74 -2.95 -6.41 -9.32
C ARG A 74 -2.91 -7.34 -8.11
N SER A 75 -1.83 -7.34 -7.32
CA SER A 75 -1.68 -8.25 -6.17
C SER A 75 -2.46 -7.80 -4.93
N ARG A 76 -2.58 -6.48 -4.69
CA ARG A 76 -3.21 -5.93 -3.46
C ARG A 76 -4.74 -5.85 -3.51
N LYS A 77 -5.40 -6.10 -4.65
CA LYS A 77 -6.87 -6.15 -4.91
C LYS A 77 -7.75 -4.95 -4.46
N LYS A 78 -7.43 -4.21 -3.40
CA LYS A 78 -8.19 -3.05 -2.87
C LYS A 78 -7.26 -1.90 -2.46
N ASN A 79 -7.77 -0.67 -2.57
CA ASN A 79 -7.23 0.57 -1.96
C ASN A 79 -5.74 0.87 -2.20
N THR A 80 -5.25 0.72 -3.43
CA THR A 80 -3.88 1.11 -3.79
C THR A 80 -3.86 2.44 -4.53
N LEU A 81 -3.21 3.44 -3.96
CA LEU A 81 -2.95 4.74 -4.59
C LEU A 81 -1.51 4.80 -5.06
N PHE A 82 -1.29 5.43 -6.22
CA PHE A 82 0.06 5.68 -6.74
C PHE A 82 0.16 7.12 -7.19
N PHE A 83 1.05 7.89 -6.53
CA PHE A 83 1.37 9.28 -6.81
C PHE A 83 2.82 9.46 -7.30
#